data_AF-A0A3D9UFS4-F1
#
_entry.id   AF-A0A3D9UFS4-F1
#
_cell.length_a   1.000
_cell.length_b   1.000
_cell.length_c   1.000
_cell.angle_alpha   90.00
_cell.angle_beta   90.00
_cell.angle_gamma   90.00
#
_symmetry.space_group_name_H-M   'P 1'
#
loop_
_entity.id
_entity.type
_entity.pdbx_description
1 polymer ?
#
loop_
_entity_poly.entity_id
_entity_poly.type
_entity_poly.pdbx_seq_one_letter_code
_entity_poly.pdbx_strand_id
1 'polypeptide(L)'
;MSLFSKTITDFWQAPLLNGDVLYSDEVLTIAANANLEECDRLMVLETTDGRILAVMTPKLAEKAGLYHQETMSESIFRQKLSEAEITLHGADYIFYFSEAEKKILLQEKLEGDLRKLEEEGDETVFADFQSAVSEQDLDDAYVELDHWAVFGSFDQGRLVCAASMYPWDNAKIADLGVLTQVSFRCKGHASKIVRTISKFAYSQGYEPQYRCQLDNSASVALAKASGLTLFGKWELVSPDSKN
;
A
#
# COMPACT_ATOMS: atom_id res chain seq x y z
N MET A 1 -1.29 21.11 -11.06
CA MET A 1 -1.78 19.75 -11.36
C MET A 1 -1.51 18.90 -10.13
N SER A 2 -2.47 18.06 -9.71
CA SER A 2 -2.23 17.11 -8.62
C SER A 2 -1.05 16.19 -8.97
N LEU A 3 -0.20 15.86 -7.99
CA LEU A 3 0.93 14.96 -8.17
C LEU A 3 0.47 13.53 -8.52
N PHE A 4 -0.65 13.11 -7.94
CA PHE A 4 -1.26 11.80 -8.12
C PHE A 4 -2.60 11.88 -8.85
N SER A 5 -3.04 10.76 -9.41
CA SER A 5 -4.33 10.65 -10.10
C SER A 5 -5.49 10.90 -9.15
N LYS A 6 -6.63 11.35 -9.71
CA LYS A 6 -7.85 11.58 -8.91
C LYS A 6 -8.36 10.29 -8.27
N THR A 7 -8.21 9.15 -8.95
CA THR A 7 -8.56 7.82 -8.42
C THR A 7 -7.87 7.53 -7.09
N ILE A 8 -6.57 7.82 -7.01
CA ILE A 8 -5.77 7.63 -5.78
C ILE A 8 -6.26 8.57 -4.67
N THR A 9 -6.40 9.87 -4.98
CA THR A 9 -6.80 10.85 -3.96
C THR A 9 -8.23 10.63 -3.47
N ASP A 10 -9.15 10.27 -4.37
CA ASP A 10 -10.55 9.97 -4.03
C ASP A 10 -10.63 8.73 -3.14
N PHE A 11 -9.84 7.68 -3.43
CA PHE A 11 -9.82 6.46 -2.63
C PHE A 11 -9.49 6.75 -1.16
N TRP A 12 -8.39 7.47 -0.91
CA TRP A 12 -7.98 7.81 0.46
C TRP A 12 -8.88 8.83 1.15
N GLN A 13 -9.64 9.63 0.39
CA GLN A 13 -10.59 10.60 0.94
C GLN A 13 -11.99 10.00 1.15
N ALA A 14 -12.35 8.91 0.48
CA ALA A 14 -13.68 8.33 0.53
C ALA A 14 -14.15 7.99 1.96
N PRO A 15 -13.32 7.41 2.85
CA PRO A 15 -13.73 7.14 4.22
C PRO A 15 -14.12 8.40 5.01
N LEU A 16 -13.52 9.56 4.70
CA LEU A 16 -13.88 10.86 5.30
C LEU A 16 -15.19 11.40 4.73
N LEU A 17 -15.33 11.38 3.40
CA LEU A 17 -16.49 11.94 2.70
C LEU A 17 -17.79 11.23 3.08
N ASN A 18 -17.70 9.97 3.50
CA ASN A 18 -18.82 9.14 3.93
C ASN A 18 -19.03 9.16 5.47
N GLY A 19 -18.30 10.00 6.19
CA GLY A 19 -18.35 10.12 7.65
C GLY A 19 -18.76 11.50 8.15
N ASP A 20 -19.06 11.58 9.44
CA ASP A 20 -19.33 12.81 10.16
C ASP A 20 -18.02 13.45 10.61
N VAL A 21 -17.69 14.62 10.06
CA VAL A 21 -16.47 15.36 10.43
C VAL A 21 -16.59 15.87 11.87
N LEU A 22 -15.71 15.40 12.74
CA LEU A 22 -15.64 15.77 14.15
C LEU A 22 -14.75 16.99 14.37
N TYR A 23 -13.67 17.07 13.59
CA TYR A 23 -12.70 18.15 13.62
C TYR A 23 -12.05 18.31 12.24
N SER A 24 -11.79 19.54 11.81
CA SER A 24 -11.03 19.82 10.60
C SER A 24 -10.35 21.18 10.69
N ASP A 25 -9.06 21.21 10.41
CA ASP A 25 -8.28 22.42 10.14
C ASP A 25 -7.37 22.22 8.91
N GLU A 26 -6.36 23.07 8.74
CA GLU A 26 -5.43 23.00 7.60
C GLU A 26 -4.52 21.75 7.60
N VAL A 27 -4.33 21.12 8.77
CA VAL A 27 -3.35 20.04 8.99
C VAL A 27 -4.04 18.73 9.34
N LEU A 28 -5.06 18.74 10.19
CA LEU A 28 -5.70 17.56 10.76
C LEU A 28 -7.19 17.55 10.44
N THR A 29 -7.67 16.42 9.91
CA THR A 29 -9.09 16.13 9.79
C THR A 29 -9.41 14.82 10.49
N ILE A 30 -10.43 14.84 11.35
CA ILE A 30 -10.95 13.68 12.08
C ILE A 30 -12.42 13.49 11.69
N ALA A 31 -12.78 12.29 11.26
CA ALA A 31 -14.18 11.94 11.01
C ALA A 31 -14.59 10.63 11.72
N ALA A 32 -15.86 10.53 12.07
CA ALA A 32 -16.51 9.31 12.48
C ALA A 32 -17.23 8.67 11.30
N ASN A 33 -16.94 7.42 10.96
CA ASN A 33 -17.61 6.68 9.90
C ASN A 33 -18.09 5.32 10.41
N ALA A 34 -19.41 5.12 10.40
CA ALA A 34 -20.06 3.91 10.90
C ALA A 34 -19.93 2.70 9.94
N ASN A 35 -19.47 2.93 8.70
CA ASN A 35 -19.36 1.91 7.67
C ASN A 35 -17.97 1.25 7.62
N LEU A 36 -17.06 1.60 8.54
CA LEU A 36 -15.75 0.97 8.61
C LEU A 36 -15.87 -0.47 9.10
N GLU A 37 -15.07 -1.36 8.50
CA GLU A 37 -14.93 -2.75 8.95
C GLU A 37 -14.18 -2.82 10.28
N GLU A 38 -14.25 -3.97 10.96
CA GLU A 38 -13.63 -4.14 12.30
C GLU A 38 -12.10 -3.99 12.25
N CYS A 39 -11.46 -4.45 11.18
CA CYS A 39 -10.01 -4.31 10.99
C CYS A 39 -9.60 -2.86 10.67
N ASP A 40 -10.52 -2.07 10.12
CA ASP A 40 -10.29 -0.69 9.70
C ASP A 40 -10.99 0.33 10.62
N ARG A 41 -11.46 -0.12 11.78
CA ARG A 41 -12.30 0.67 12.71
C ARG A 41 -11.63 1.96 13.20
N LEU A 42 -10.32 2.08 13.03
CA LEU A 42 -9.57 3.33 13.08
C LEU A 42 -8.40 3.27 12.09
N MET A 43 -8.29 4.30 11.25
CA MET A 43 -7.21 4.50 10.30
C MET A 43 -6.65 5.92 10.43
N VAL A 44 -5.34 6.07 10.29
CA VAL A 44 -4.67 7.38 10.22
C VAL A 44 -3.78 7.40 8.99
N LEU A 45 -3.94 8.42 8.14
CA LEU A 45 -3.13 8.64 6.96
C LEU A 45 -2.42 10.00 7.09
N GLU A 46 -1.10 9.99 7.12
CA GLU A 46 -0.24 11.18 7.07
C GLU A 46 0.33 11.31 5.65
N THR A 47 -0.11 12.31 4.90
CA THR A 47 0.39 12.55 3.53
C THR A 47 1.66 13.39 3.53
N THR A 48 2.44 13.32 2.44
CA THR A 48 3.74 14.01 2.34
C THR A 48 3.68 15.53 2.37
N ASP A 49 2.50 16.14 2.20
CA ASP A 49 2.29 17.58 2.35
C ASP A 49 2.03 18.00 3.81
N GLY A 50 2.05 17.05 4.74
CA GLY A 50 1.87 17.26 6.18
C GLY A 50 0.41 17.14 6.65
N ARG A 51 -0.55 16.85 5.76
CA ARG A 51 -1.94 16.63 6.18
C ARG A 51 -2.12 15.25 6.80
N ILE A 52 -2.91 15.21 7.86
CA ILE A 52 -3.27 14.04 8.63
C ILE A 52 -4.78 13.84 8.55
N LEU A 53 -5.17 12.65 8.12
CA LEU A 53 -6.55 12.23 7.98
C LEU A 53 -6.78 11.05 8.91
N ALA A 54 -7.62 11.23 9.93
CA ALA A 54 -8.00 10.17 10.84
C ALA A 54 -9.49 9.85 10.67
N VAL A 55 -9.81 8.58 10.46
CA VAL A 55 -11.20 8.10 10.38
C VAL A 55 -11.37 6.95 11.34
N MET A 56 -12.45 6.94 12.10
CA MET A 56 -12.74 5.85 13.01
C MET A 56 -14.24 5.62 13.17
N THR A 57 -14.61 4.49 13.77
CA THR A 57 -16.01 4.24 14.11
C THR A 57 -16.50 5.24 15.16
N PRO A 58 -17.80 5.61 15.16
CA PRO A 58 -18.38 6.49 16.17
C PRO A 58 -18.11 6.04 17.62
N LYS A 59 -18.06 4.72 17.84
CA LYS A 59 -17.77 4.09 19.14
C LYS A 59 -16.36 4.43 19.64
N LEU A 60 -15.34 4.31 18.77
CA LEU A 60 -13.98 4.69 19.15
C LEU A 60 -13.84 6.20 19.34
N ALA A 61 -14.54 7.00 18.52
CA ALA A 61 -14.54 8.45 18.68
C ALA A 61 -15.14 8.90 20.04
N GLU A 62 -16.22 8.24 20.47
CA GLU A 62 -16.84 8.48 21.78
C GLU A 62 -15.90 8.06 22.91
N LYS A 63 -15.31 6.86 22.81
CA LYS A 63 -14.36 6.31 23.78
C LYS A 63 -13.13 7.21 23.95
N ALA A 64 -12.59 7.77 22.87
CA ALA A 64 -11.48 8.70 22.88
C ALA A 64 -11.87 10.14 23.24
N GLY A 65 -13.17 10.42 23.48
CA GLY A 65 -13.66 11.75 23.82
C GLY A 65 -13.31 12.79 22.76
N LEU A 66 -13.55 12.46 21.48
CA LEU A 66 -13.21 13.31 20.32
C LEU A 66 -14.35 14.24 19.90
N TYR A 67 -15.55 14.05 20.42
CA TYR A 67 -16.68 14.96 20.15
C TYR A 67 -16.50 16.31 20.85
N HIS A 68 -17.02 17.37 20.22
CA HIS A 68 -17.10 18.73 20.76
C HIS A 68 -15.75 19.35 21.19
N GLN A 69 -14.67 19.01 20.48
CA GLN A 69 -13.34 19.58 20.75
C GLN A 69 -13.16 20.89 19.97
N GLU A 70 -12.82 21.98 20.66
CA GLU A 70 -12.62 23.30 20.01
C GLU A 70 -11.25 23.40 19.32
N THR A 71 -10.23 22.74 19.87
CA THR A 71 -8.87 22.70 19.31
C THR A 71 -8.33 21.29 19.37
N MET A 72 -7.69 20.85 18.30
CA MET A 72 -7.09 19.53 18.19
C MET A 72 -5.77 19.65 17.43
N SER A 73 -4.72 19.05 17.98
CA SER A 73 -3.46 18.84 17.26
C SER A 73 -3.22 17.34 17.16
N GLU A 74 -2.32 16.92 16.27
CA GLU A 74 -1.91 15.52 16.17
C GLU A 74 -1.47 14.95 17.52
N SER A 75 -0.68 15.71 18.30
CA SER A 75 -0.22 15.26 19.62
C SER A 75 -1.36 15.05 20.61
N ILE A 76 -2.36 15.95 20.63
CA ILE A 76 -3.54 15.79 21.49
C ILE A 76 -4.39 14.61 21.03
N PHE A 77 -4.55 14.45 19.71
CA PHE A 77 -5.26 13.32 19.13
C PHE A 77 -4.61 11.99 19.54
N ARG A 78 -3.30 11.84 19.34
CA ARG A 78 -2.55 10.63 19.74
C ARG A 78 -2.60 10.41 21.27
N GLN A 79 -2.54 11.47 22.06
CA GLN A 79 -2.71 11.37 23.51
C GLN A 79 -4.09 10.82 23.89
N LYS A 80 -5.17 11.33 23.31
CA LYS A 80 -6.53 10.86 23.57
C LYS A 80 -6.73 9.38 23.19
N LEU A 81 -6.15 8.95 22.07
CA LEU A 81 -6.14 7.52 21.70
C LEU A 81 -5.43 6.68 22.77
N SER A 82 -4.25 7.12 23.22
CA SER A 82 -3.49 6.42 24.25
C SER A 82 -4.24 6.37 25.60
N GLU A 83 -4.88 7.46 26.03
CA GLU A 83 -5.68 7.52 27.26
C GLU A 83 -6.90 6.60 27.19
N ALA A 84 -7.45 6.39 25.99
CA ALA A 84 -8.51 5.45 25.71
C ALA A 84 -8.03 3.98 25.52
N GLU A 85 -6.75 3.70 25.75
CA GLU A 85 -6.13 2.39 25.50
C GLU A 85 -6.33 1.90 24.05
N ILE A 86 -6.39 2.83 23.09
CA ILE A 86 -6.48 2.54 21.66
C ILE A 86 -5.07 2.54 21.09
N THR A 87 -4.64 1.39 20.58
CA THR A 87 -3.31 1.19 20.00
C THR A 87 -3.38 1.08 18.49
N LEU A 88 -2.42 1.72 17.80
CA LEU A 88 -2.21 1.59 16.36
C LEU A 88 -1.07 0.60 16.09
N HIS A 89 -1.13 -0.09 14.96
CA HIS A 89 0.01 -0.79 14.38
C HIS A 89 1.09 0.19 13.92
N GLY A 90 2.29 -0.34 13.66
CA GLY A 90 3.33 0.40 12.96
C GLY A 90 2.82 0.85 11.59
N ALA A 91 3.21 2.05 11.18
CA ALA A 91 2.77 2.60 9.91
C ALA A 91 3.41 1.88 8.71
N ASP A 92 2.66 1.80 7.62
CA ASP A 92 3.18 1.46 6.30
C ASP A 92 3.43 2.74 5.49
N TYR A 93 4.51 2.76 4.72
CA TYR A 93 4.60 3.70 3.61
C TYR A 93 3.68 3.25 2.48
N ILE A 94 2.99 4.21 1.87
CA ILE A 94 2.21 3.99 0.65
C ILE A 94 2.86 4.75 -0.49
N PHE A 95 3.09 4.06 -1.59
CA PHE A 95 3.65 4.63 -2.81
C PHE A 95 2.75 4.41 -4.02
N TYR A 96 2.74 5.40 -4.90
CA TYR A 96 2.10 5.34 -6.22
C TYR A 96 3.00 5.97 -7.28
N PHE A 97 2.73 5.73 -8.56
CA PHE A 97 3.34 6.56 -9.59
C PHE A 97 2.72 7.95 -9.58
N SER A 98 3.56 8.98 -9.68
CA SER A 98 3.07 10.32 -10.01
C SER A 98 2.49 10.33 -11.42
N GLU A 99 1.63 11.30 -11.74
CA GLU A 99 1.09 11.47 -13.08
C GLU A 99 2.19 11.66 -14.15
N ALA A 100 3.34 12.21 -13.78
CA ALA A 100 4.51 12.33 -14.66
C ALA A 100 5.17 10.97 -14.91
N GLU A 101 5.46 10.22 -13.84
CA GLU A 101 6.11 8.90 -13.94
C GLU A 101 5.21 7.87 -14.62
N LYS A 102 3.89 7.92 -14.38
CA LYS A 102 2.89 7.12 -15.10
C LYS A 102 2.99 7.32 -16.61
N LYS A 103 3.12 8.56 -17.09
CA LYS A 103 3.26 8.86 -18.53
C LYS A 103 4.55 8.29 -19.11
N ILE A 104 5.66 8.37 -18.37
CA ILE A 104 6.95 7.79 -18.76
C ILE A 104 6.82 6.27 -18.84
N LEU A 105 6.27 5.64 -17.80
CA LEU A 105 6.07 4.20 -17.74
C LEU A 105 5.23 3.66 -18.90
N LEU A 106 4.15 4.33 -19.26
CA LEU A 106 3.27 3.90 -20.36
C LEU A 106 3.98 3.93 -21.73
N GLN A 107 4.97 4.80 -21.91
CA GLN A 107 5.75 4.91 -23.15
C GLN A 107 6.96 3.98 -23.19
N GLU A 108 7.40 3.45 -22.04
CA GLU A 108 8.57 2.58 -21.93
C GLU A 108 8.36 1.26 -22.68
N LYS A 109 9.39 0.81 -23.40
CA LYS A 109 9.41 -0.55 -23.96
C LYS A 109 9.90 -1.50 -22.88
N LEU A 110 9.13 -2.55 -22.63
CA LEU A 110 9.53 -3.57 -21.67
C LEU A 110 10.69 -4.37 -22.28
N GLU A 111 11.81 -4.43 -21.58
CA GLU A 111 13.03 -5.12 -22.00
C GLU A 111 13.44 -6.18 -20.97
N GLY A 112 13.90 -7.34 -21.48
CA GLY A 112 14.47 -8.44 -20.68
C GLY A 112 13.60 -9.69 -20.63
N ASP A 113 14.09 -10.72 -19.93
CA ASP A 113 13.41 -12.00 -19.72
C ASP A 113 12.36 -11.88 -18.61
N LEU A 114 11.39 -10.99 -18.81
CA LEU A 114 10.22 -10.85 -17.95
C LEU A 114 8.98 -11.32 -18.70
N ARG A 115 8.12 -12.09 -18.02
CA ARG A 115 6.84 -12.51 -18.59
C ARG A 115 5.77 -12.66 -17.52
N LYS A 116 4.52 -12.64 -17.98
CA LYS A 116 3.38 -13.06 -17.16
C LYS A 116 3.55 -14.55 -16.81
N LEU A 117 3.26 -14.89 -15.57
CA LEU A 117 3.13 -16.27 -15.13
C LEU A 117 1.65 -16.64 -15.15
N GLU A 118 1.34 -17.84 -15.63
CA GLU A 118 -0.02 -18.38 -15.59
C GLU A 118 -0.05 -19.51 -14.57
N GLU A 119 -1.11 -19.60 -13.79
CA GLU A 119 -1.32 -20.70 -12.83
C GLU A 119 -1.14 -22.05 -13.54
N GLU A 120 -1.89 -22.27 -14.62
CA GLU A 120 -1.70 -23.43 -15.49
C GLU A 120 -0.37 -23.33 -16.25
N GLY A 121 0.60 -24.13 -15.82
CA GLY A 121 1.88 -24.32 -16.49
C GLY A 121 3.10 -23.74 -15.76
N ASP A 122 2.93 -22.77 -14.86
CA ASP A 122 4.03 -22.20 -14.07
C ASP A 122 4.07 -22.65 -12.60
N GLU A 123 3.08 -23.40 -12.12
CA GLU A 123 3.01 -23.97 -10.76
C GLU A 123 4.34 -24.50 -10.25
N THR A 124 5.00 -25.38 -11.02
CA THR A 124 6.26 -26.02 -10.60
C THR A 124 7.39 -25.01 -10.49
N VAL A 125 7.53 -24.11 -11.47
CA VAL A 125 8.59 -23.09 -11.48
C VAL A 125 8.39 -22.09 -10.33
N PHE A 126 7.13 -21.75 -10.03
CA PHE A 126 6.78 -20.85 -8.95
C PHE A 126 6.99 -21.49 -7.57
N ALA A 127 6.58 -22.74 -7.39
CA ALA A 127 6.81 -23.50 -6.16
C ALA A 127 8.32 -23.68 -5.88
N ASP A 128 9.11 -24.03 -6.90
CA ASP A 128 10.57 -24.11 -6.80
C ASP A 128 11.17 -22.75 -6.39
N PHE A 129 10.64 -21.65 -6.93
CA PHE A 129 11.04 -20.30 -6.56
C PHE A 129 10.72 -19.97 -5.09
N GLN A 130 9.49 -20.24 -4.62
CA GLN A 130 9.08 -19.99 -3.24
C GLN A 130 9.88 -20.84 -2.25
N SER A 131 10.18 -22.11 -2.59
CA SER A 131 10.99 -23.01 -1.75
C SER A 131 12.42 -22.52 -1.49
N ALA A 132 12.92 -21.61 -2.33
CA ALA A 132 14.25 -21.03 -2.24
C ALA A 132 14.29 -19.70 -1.44
N VAL A 133 13.15 -19.30 -0.86
CA VAL A 133 12.98 -18.05 -0.11
C VAL A 133 12.52 -18.37 1.31
N SER A 134 12.84 -17.52 2.29
CA SER A 134 12.43 -17.74 3.68
C SER A 134 10.93 -17.51 3.86
N GLU A 135 10.32 -18.22 4.81
CA GLU A 135 8.92 -18.03 5.23
C GLU A 135 8.58 -16.56 5.53
N GLN A 136 9.44 -15.86 6.27
CA GLN A 136 9.25 -14.42 6.55
C GLN A 136 9.16 -13.57 5.27
N ASP A 137 10.06 -13.80 4.30
CA ASP A 137 10.04 -13.08 3.03
C ASP A 137 8.79 -13.44 2.20
N LEU A 138 8.26 -14.66 2.32
CA LEU A 138 7.02 -15.10 1.65
C LEU A 138 5.81 -14.36 2.25
N ASP A 139 5.69 -14.38 3.57
CA ASP A 139 4.61 -13.71 4.32
C ASP A 139 4.64 -12.20 4.08
N ASP A 140 5.82 -11.57 4.17
CA ASP A 140 5.96 -10.12 4.02
C ASP A 140 5.69 -9.64 2.59
N ALA A 141 6.05 -10.44 1.58
CA ALA A 141 5.87 -10.05 0.18
C ALA A 141 4.48 -10.38 -0.35
N TYR A 142 3.80 -11.37 0.22
CA TYR A 142 2.48 -11.86 -0.17
C TYR A 142 2.32 -12.01 -1.69
N VAL A 143 3.23 -12.79 -2.30
CA VAL A 143 3.26 -13.04 -3.74
C VAL A 143 2.71 -14.43 -4.02
N GLU A 144 1.46 -14.49 -4.48
CA GLU A 144 0.81 -15.74 -4.89
C GLU A 144 0.60 -15.86 -6.40
N LEU A 145 0.52 -17.09 -6.89
CA LEU A 145 0.35 -17.41 -8.32
C LEU A 145 -1.10 -17.26 -8.80
N ASP A 146 -2.07 -17.34 -7.89
CA ASP A 146 -3.51 -17.19 -8.15
C ASP A 146 -4.00 -15.73 -8.04
N HIS A 147 -3.11 -14.80 -7.70
CA HIS A 147 -3.38 -13.36 -7.74
C HIS A 147 -3.73 -12.90 -9.16
N TRP A 148 -4.52 -11.82 -9.24
CA TRP A 148 -5.07 -11.30 -10.49
C TRP A 148 -4.04 -11.07 -11.61
N ALA A 149 -2.82 -10.66 -11.25
CA ALA A 149 -1.72 -10.57 -12.19
C ALA A 149 -0.44 -11.04 -11.52
N VAL A 150 0.31 -11.93 -12.19
CA VAL A 150 1.58 -12.44 -11.70
C VAL A 150 2.62 -12.35 -12.80
N PHE A 151 3.78 -11.80 -12.49
CA PHE A 151 4.91 -11.66 -13.41
C PHE A 151 6.16 -12.23 -12.78
N GLY A 152 7.00 -12.84 -13.62
CA GLY A 152 8.29 -13.40 -13.25
C GLY A 152 9.43 -12.76 -14.05
N SER A 153 10.56 -12.54 -13.38
CA SER A 153 11.84 -12.25 -14.01
C SER A 153 12.74 -13.47 -13.92
N PHE A 154 13.28 -13.86 -15.07
CA PHE A 154 14.10 -15.04 -15.21
C PHE A 154 15.58 -14.68 -15.38
N ASP A 155 16.45 -15.52 -14.85
CA ASP A 155 17.89 -15.52 -15.13
C ASP A 155 18.30 -16.94 -15.51
N GLN A 156 18.84 -17.12 -16.71
CA GLN A 156 19.22 -18.44 -17.26
C GLN A 156 18.11 -19.49 -17.20
N GLY A 157 16.85 -19.07 -17.40
CA GLY A 157 15.67 -19.96 -17.35
C GLY A 157 15.15 -20.27 -15.95
N ARG A 158 15.78 -19.75 -14.89
CA ARG A 158 15.29 -19.86 -13.52
C ARG A 158 14.50 -18.62 -13.11
N LEU A 159 13.35 -18.80 -12.45
CA LEU A 159 12.64 -17.70 -11.82
C LEU A 159 13.44 -17.19 -10.61
N VAL A 160 13.79 -15.90 -10.61
CA VAL A 160 14.65 -15.28 -9.58
C VAL A 160 13.96 -14.12 -8.85
N CYS A 161 12.90 -13.58 -9.44
CA CYS A 161 12.06 -12.56 -8.84
C CYS A 161 10.65 -12.71 -9.40
N ALA A 162 9.65 -12.58 -8.54
CA ALA A 162 8.24 -12.54 -8.91
C ALA A 162 7.57 -11.33 -8.26
N ALA A 163 6.54 -10.83 -8.93
CA ALA A 163 5.63 -9.86 -8.37
C ALA A 163 4.21 -10.26 -8.73
N SER A 164 3.29 -10.03 -7.81
CA SER A 164 1.87 -10.21 -8.08
C SER A 164 1.05 -9.04 -7.58
N MET A 165 -0.15 -8.90 -8.15
CA MET A 165 -1.09 -7.85 -7.82
C MET A 165 -2.50 -8.40 -7.68
N TYR A 166 -3.28 -7.80 -6.78
CA TYR A 166 -4.70 -8.06 -6.62
C TYR A 166 -5.49 -6.75 -6.44
N PRO A 167 -6.73 -6.65 -6.94
CA PRO A 167 -7.60 -5.52 -6.67
C PRO A 167 -7.79 -5.28 -5.18
N TRP A 168 -7.70 -4.03 -4.75
CA TRP A 168 -7.79 -3.64 -3.35
C TRP A 168 -9.12 -2.95 -3.04
N ASP A 169 -9.80 -3.41 -1.99
CA ASP A 169 -10.97 -2.76 -1.38
C ASP A 169 -12.07 -2.33 -2.37
N ASN A 170 -12.37 -3.20 -3.35
CA ASN A 170 -13.32 -2.95 -4.44
C ASN A 170 -13.09 -1.64 -5.23
N ALA A 171 -11.90 -1.04 -5.12
CA ALA A 171 -11.51 0.18 -5.79
C ALA A 171 -10.76 -0.11 -7.10
N LYS A 172 -10.49 0.94 -7.87
CA LYS A 172 -9.55 0.88 -9.01
C LYS A 172 -8.10 1.02 -8.56
N ILE A 173 -7.78 0.40 -7.43
CA ILE A 173 -6.45 0.27 -6.86
C ILE A 173 -6.05 -1.21 -6.92
N ALA A 174 -4.79 -1.49 -7.25
CA ALA A 174 -4.24 -2.85 -7.20
C ALA A 174 -2.99 -2.85 -6.32
N ASP A 175 -3.03 -3.60 -5.22
CA ASP A 175 -1.89 -3.73 -4.29
C ASP A 175 -0.89 -4.73 -4.84
N LEU A 176 0.40 -4.47 -4.61
CA LEU A 176 1.53 -5.14 -5.22
C LEU A 176 2.44 -5.77 -4.18
N GLY A 177 2.69 -7.07 -4.35
CA GLY A 177 3.75 -7.82 -3.68
C GLY A 177 4.97 -8.02 -4.57
N VAL A 178 6.19 -8.02 -4.00
CA VAL A 178 7.42 -8.30 -4.75
C VAL A 178 8.34 -9.19 -3.95
N LEU A 179 8.73 -10.32 -4.54
CA LEU A 179 9.64 -11.30 -3.95
C LEU A 179 10.88 -11.46 -4.83
N THR A 180 12.06 -11.42 -4.23
CA THR A 180 13.35 -11.63 -4.92
C THR A 180 14.26 -12.52 -4.11
N GLN A 181 14.77 -13.59 -4.71
CA GLN A 181 15.77 -14.45 -4.09
C GLN A 181 17.00 -13.64 -3.67
N VAL A 182 17.52 -13.91 -2.47
CA VAL A 182 18.61 -13.15 -1.84
C VAL A 182 19.83 -12.99 -2.77
N SER A 183 20.22 -14.05 -3.47
CA SER A 183 21.35 -14.07 -4.42
C SER A 183 21.15 -13.24 -5.70
N PHE A 184 19.93 -12.75 -5.93
CA PHE A 184 19.55 -11.95 -7.10
C PHE A 184 19.08 -10.53 -6.74
N ARG A 185 19.12 -10.16 -5.46
CA ARG A 185 18.86 -8.79 -5.01
C ARG A 185 19.91 -7.82 -5.58
N CYS A 186 19.52 -6.55 -5.69
CA CYS A 186 20.36 -5.46 -6.20
C CYS A 186 20.85 -5.61 -7.66
N LYS A 187 20.24 -6.51 -8.46
CA LYS A 187 20.54 -6.69 -9.89
C LYS A 187 19.49 -6.06 -10.83
N GLY A 188 18.50 -5.35 -10.28
CA GLY A 188 17.48 -4.63 -11.05
C GLY A 188 16.28 -5.48 -11.51
N HIS A 189 16.19 -6.76 -11.12
CA HIS A 189 15.03 -7.61 -11.44
C HIS A 189 13.73 -7.03 -10.87
N ALA A 190 13.74 -6.70 -9.57
CA ALA A 190 12.57 -6.18 -8.87
C ALA A 190 12.07 -4.84 -9.45
N SER A 191 12.96 -3.89 -9.75
CA SER A 191 12.51 -2.61 -10.31
C SER A 191 11.88 -2.79 -11.70
N LYS A 192 12.44 -3.67 -12.53
CA LYS A 192 11.89 -3.97 -13.86
C LYS A 192 10.53 -4.67 -13.76
N ILE A 193 10.37 -5.61 -12.81
CA ILE A 193 9.12 -6.34 -12.65
C ILE A 193 8.01 -5.44 -12.13
N VAL A 194 8.29 -4.58 -11.14
CA VAL A 194 7.35 -3.58 -10.59
C VAL A 194 6.83 -2.68 -11.70
N ARG A 195 7.72 -2.16 -12.55
CA ARG A 195 7.34 -1.35 -13.70
C ARG A 195 6.49 -2.12 -14.70
N THR A 196 6.87 -3.37 -15.00
CA THR A 196 6.16 -4.24 -15.94
C THR A 196 4.73 -4.52 -15.50
N ILE A 197 4.55 -5.02 -14.28
CA ILE A 197 3.23 -5.37 -13.74
C ILE A 197 2.36 -4.11 -13.51
N SER A 198 2.98 -2.99 -13.13
CA SER A 198 2.29 -1.69 -13.02
C SER A 198 1.77 -1.20 -14.37
N LYS A 199 2.56 -1.35 -15.44
CA LYS A 199 2.13 -1.03 -16.80
C LYS A 199 0.95 -1.91 -17.22
N PHE A 200 0.99 -3.21 -16.88
CA PHE A 200 -0.14 -4.10 -17.08
C PHE A 200 -1.39 -3.60 -16.33
N ALA A 201 -1.28 -3.29 -15.03
CA ALA A 201 -2.41 -2.80 -14.23
C ALA A 201 -3.03 -1.52 -14.82
N TYR A 202 -2.21 -0.57 -15.28
CA TYR A 202 -2.70 0.61 -15.98
C TYR A 202 -3.47 0.29 -17.27
N SER A 203 -3.03 -0.69 -18.04
CA SER A 203 -3.75 -1.12 -19.25
C SER A 203 -5.13 -1.72 -18.93
N GLN A 204 -5.32 -2.20 -17.70
CA GLN A 204 -6.57 -2.74 -17.19
C GLN A 204 -7.41 -1.70 -16.42
N GLY A 205 -6.95 -0.44 -16.35
CA GLY A 205 -7.66 0.65 -15.68
C GLY A 205 -7.50 0.69 -14.15
N TYR A 206 -6.46 0.06 -13.61
CA TYR A 206 -6.11 0.11 -12.18
C TYR A 206 -4.93 1.05 -11.92
N GLU A 207 -4.89 1.61 -10.72
CA GLU A 207 -3.75 2.34 -10.16
C GLU A 207 -2.91 1.40 -9.27
N PRO A 208 -1.64 1.14 -9.62
CA PRO A 208 -0.72 0.33 -8.82
C PRO A 208 -0.39 0.98 -7.48
N GLN A 209 -0.61 0.25 -6.39
CA GLN A 209 -0.23 0.63 -5.03
C GLN A 209 0.92 -0.26 -4.56
N TYR A 210 1.96 0.35 -3.99
CA TYR A 210 3.04 -0.39 -3.33
C TYR A 210 3.12 0.04 -1.87
N ARG A 211 3.14 -0.94 -0.96
CA ARG A 211 3.26 -0.71 0.48
C ARG A 211 4.47 -1.41 1.05
N CYS A 212 5.05 -0.83 2.10
CA CYS A 212 6.06 -1.50 2.91
C CYS A 212 6.17 -0.85 4.28
N GLN A 213 6.68 -1.60 5.26
CA GLN A 213 6.98 -1.10 6.58
C GLN A 213 8.07 -0.02 6.53
N LEU A 214 8.04 0.92 7.49
CA LEU A 214 8.93 2.09 7.46
C LEU A 214 10.42 1.74 7.56
N ASP A 215 10.75 0.66 8.26
CA ASP A 215 12.10 0.17 8.49
C ASP A 215 12.61 -0.77 7.39
N ASN A 216 11.75 -1.14 6.44
CA ASN A 216 12.13 -1.94 5.28
C ASN A 216 12.84 -1.07 4.22
N SER A 217 14.08 -0.70 4.51
CA SER A 217 14.92 0.15 3.67
C SER A 217 15.12 -0.40 2.24
N ALA A 218 15.10 -1.73 2.07
CA ALA A 218 15.22 -2.38 0.78
C ALA A 218 13.97 -2.13 -0.09
N SER A 219 12.77 -2.30 0.47
CA SER A 219 11.50 -2.01 -0.20
C SER A 219 11.32 -0.52 -0.49
N VAL A 220 11.74 0.36 0.43
CA VAL A 220 11.75 1.82 0.19
C VAL A 220 12.68 2.18 -0.96
N ALA A 221 13.88 1.57 -1.03
CA ALA A 221 14.81 1.77 -2.13
C ALA A 221 14.25 1.23 -3.45
N LEU A 222 13.58 0.07 -3.42
CA LEU A 222 12.92 -0.51 -4.58
C LEU A 222 11.80 0.39 -5.12
N ALA A 223 10.96 0.96 -4.25
CA ALA A 223 9.90 1.89 -4.66
C ALA A 223 10.49 3.06 -5.46
N LYS A 224 11.53 3.70 -4.90
CA LYS A 224 12.23 4.81 -5.56
C LYS A 224 12.89 4.37 -6.88
N ALA A 225 13.60 3.24 -6.89
CA ALA A 225 14.25 2.71 -8.08
C ALA A 225 13.25 2.34 -9.19
N SER A 226 12.00 2.06 -8.83
CA SER A 226 10.93 1.74 -9.77
C SER A 226 10.23 2.99 -10.33
N GLY A 227 10.53 4.19 -9.81
CA GLY A 227 9.87 5.44 -10.18
C GLY A 227 8.59 5.73 -9.39
N LEU A 228 8.34 5.00 -8.29
CA LEU A 228 7.23 5.28 -7.39
C LEU A 228 7.55 6.49 -6.51
N THR A 229 6.53 7.27 -6.19
CA THR A 229 6.58 8.47 -5.35
C THR A 229 5.81 8.20 -4.06
N LEU A 230 6.39 8.63 -2.93
CA LEU A 230 5.75 8.48 -1.62
C LEU A 230 4.47 9.31 -1.57
N PHE A 231 3.36 8.66 -1.22
CA PHE A 231 2.08 9.33 -1.00
C PHE A 231 1.92 9.75 0.46
N GLY A 232 2.19 8.83 1.37
CA GLY A 232 2.05 9.05 2.80
C GLY A 232 2.40 7.84 3.65
N LYS A 233 2.10 7.94 4.94
CA LYS A 233 2.18 6.86 5.93
C LYS A 233 0.77 6.50 6.36
N TRP A 234 0.48 5.22 6.51
CA TRP A 234 -0.82 4.74 6.92
C TRP A 234 -0.72 3.82 8.12
N GLU A 235 -1.48 4.14 9.15
CA GLU A 235 -1.57 3.40 10.40
C GLU A 235 -2.99 2.83 10.52
N LEU A 236 -3.08 1.56 10.89
CA LEU A 236 -4.31 0.89 11.27
C LEU A 236 -4.36 0.66 12.78
N VAL A 237 -5.56 0.55 13.32
CA VAL A 237 -5.76 0.05 14.68
C VAL A 237 -5.23 -1.37 14.86
N SER A 238 -4.58 -1.63 16.00
CA SER A 238 -4.14 -2.98 16.35
C SER A 238 -5.35 -3.86 16.69
N PRO A 239 -5.36 -5.16 16.33
CA PRO A 239 -6.38 -6.10 16.77
C PRO A 239 -6.37 -6.26 18.30
N ASP A 240 -5.24 -6.01 18.95
CA ASP A 240 -5.10 -6.04 20.41
C ASP A 240 -5.70 -4.79 21.09
N SER A 241 -6.07 -3.77 20.31
CA SER A 241 -6.69 -2.55 20.80
C SER A 241 -8.07 -2.85 21.38
N LYS A 242 -8.34 -2.37 22.60
CA LYS A 242 -9.62 -2.61 23.27
C LYS A 242 -10.74 -1.89 22.53
N ASN A 243 -11.82 -2.62 22.30
CA ASN A 243 -13.06 -2.12 21.73
C ASN A 243 -13.79 -1.12 22.64
#